data_AF-A0A973ZHN0-F1
#
_entry.id   AF-A0A973ZHN0-F1
#
_cell.length_a   1.000
_cell.length_b   1.000
_cell.length_c   1.000
_cell.angle_alpha   90.00
_cell.angle_beta   90.00
_cell.angle_gamma   90.00
#
_symmetry.space_group_name_H-M   'P 1'
#
loop_
_entity.id
_entity.type
_entity.pdbx_description
1 polymer ?
#
loop_
_entity_poly.entity_id
_entity_poly.type
_entity_poly.pdbx_seq_one_letter_code
_entity_poly.pdbx_strand_id
1 'polypeptide(L)'
;MSEPPPRFAATRLLVIAQITLITLYVAGVVVPYLAAFTVHGTTHCSEVSGCRAPSDVFEGPVLVLVLLAMVVTMLGPPVGVLTLLMSFTALAGRRRHMSPALRRWAYGAAWATLAFVVFTLLPPGRLLLNWVLD
;
A
#
# COMPACT_ATOMS: atom_id res chain seq x y z
N MET A 1 -4.06 28.68 -6.73
CA MET A 1 -3.67 28.81 -8.15
C MET A 1 -3.39 27.41 -8.69
N SER A 2 -4.24 26.91 -9.58
CA SER A 2 -4.06 25.66 -10.30
C SER A 2 -2.96 25.84 -11.37
N GLU A 3 -1.83 25.13 -11.26
CA GLU A 3 -0.82 25.12 -12.33
C GLU A 3 -1.45 24.61 -13.63
N PRO A 4 -1.09 25.18 -14.79
CA PRO A 4 -1.67 24.78 -16.07
C PRO A 4 -1.30 23.31 -16.38
N PRO A 5 -2.28 22.41 -16.60
CA PRO A 5 -2.02 21.12 -17.20
C PRO A 5 -1.48 21.37 -18.62
N PRO A 6 -0.34 20.78 -19.02
CA PRO A 6 -0.03 19.36 -18.79
C PRO A 6 1.36 19.08 -18.16
N ARG A 7 2.18 20.09 -17.83
CA ARG A 7 3.61 19.90 -17.50
C ARG A 7 3.90 18.94 -16.33
N PHE A 8 2.96 18.79 -15.40
CA PHE A 8 3.11 17.94 -14.20
C PHE A 8 2.01 16.87 -14.03
N ALA A 9 1.27 16.53 -15.10
CA ALA A 9 0.22 15.51 -15.04
C ALA A 9 0.77 14.15 -14.56
N ALA A 10 1.92 13.74 -15.09
CA ALA A 10 2.60 12.50 -14.69
C ALA A 10 2.98 12.48 -13.20
N THR A 11 3.42 13.61 -12.64
CA THR A 11 3.75 13.71 -11.20
C THR A 11 2.50 13.57 -10.34
N ARG A 12 1.39 14.20 -10.73
CA ARG A 12 0.12 14.07 -10.00
C ARG A 12 -0.40 12.64 -10.06
N LEU A 13 -0.33 11.99 -11.23
CA LEU A 13 -0.68 10.58 -11.38
C LEU A 13 0.19 9.67 -10.52
N LEU A 14 1.51 9.91 -10.46
CA LEU A 14 2.41 9.13 -9.60
C LEU A 14 2.06 9.29 -8.12
N VAL A 15 1.78 10.52 -7.67
CA VAL A 15 1.34 10.78 -6.29
C VAL A 15 0.03 10.07 -5.97
N ILE A 16 -0.95 10.16 -6.87
CA ILE A 16 -2.24 9.48 -6.71
C ILE A 16 -2.02 7.97 -6.66
N ALA A 17 -1.26 7.40 -7.59
CA ALA A 17 -0.98 5.97 -7.63
C ALA A 17 -0.33 5.46 -6.33
N GLN A 18 0.68 6.19 -5.82
CA GLN A 18 1.34 5.87 -4.55
C GLN A 18 0.38 5.91 -3.35
N ILE A 19 -0.38 7.00 -3.22
CA ILE A 19 -1.34 7.16 -2.11
C ILE A 19 -2.44 6.10 -2.20
N THR A 20 -3.00 5.86 -3.38
CA THR A 20 -4.05 4.85 -3.59
C THR A 20 -3.54 3.47 -3.23
N LEU A 21 -2.33 3.09 -3.68
CA LEU A 21 -1.74 1.80 -3.38
C LEU A 21 -1.63 1.57 -1.87
N ILE A 22 -1.07 2.55 -1.15
CA ILE A 22 -0.88 2.48 0.31
C ILE A 22 -2.24 2.44 1.01
N THR A 23 -3.19 3.28 0.59
CA THR A 23 -4.52 3.36 1.22
C THR A 23 -5.27 2.05 1.07
N LEU A 24 -5.25 1.44 -0.12
CA LEU A 24 -5.87 0.14 -0.37
C LEU A 24 -5.22 -0.96 0.46
N TYR A 25 -3.89 -0.97 0.56
CA TYR A 25 -3.18 -1.94 1.40
C TYR A 25 -3.54 -1.80 2.88
N VAL A 26 -3.53 -0.57 3.40
CA VAL A 26 -3.83 -0.31 4.81
C VAL A 26 -5.29 -0.65 5.13
N ALA A 27 -6.23 -0.16 4.32
CA ALA A 27 -7.66 -0.35 4.57
C ALA A 27 -8.12 -1.79 4.33
N GLY A 28 -7.51 -2.49 3.38
CA GLY A 28 -7.96 -3.82 2.98
C GLY A 28 -7.19 -4.98 3.61
N VAL A 29 -5.96 -4.77 4.10
CA VAL A 29 -5.17 -5.83 4.76
C VAL A 29 -4.84 -5.47 6.20
N VAL A 30 -4.16 -4.34 6.43
CA VAL A 30 -3.60 -4.03 7.74
C VAL A 30 -4.70 -3.81 8.78
N VAL A 31 -5.71 -3.00 8.45
CA VAL A 31 -6.83 -2.71 9.36
C VAL A 31 -7.68 -3.95 9.63
N PRO A 32 -8.14 -4.73 8.62
CA PRO A 32 -8.89 -5.96 8.89
C PRO A 32 -8.09 -6.97 9.69
N TYR A 33 -6.80 -7.14 9.39
CA TYR A 33 -5.91 -8.03 10.14
C TYR A 33 -5.78 -7.60 11.60
N LEU A 34 -5.50 -6.32 11.88
CA LEU A 34 -5.40 -5.82 13.24
C LEU A 34 -6.74 -5.94 13.98
N ALA A 35 -7.86 -5.64 13.32
CA ALA A 35 -9.19 -5.81 13.90
C ALA A 35 -9.44 -7.27 14.29
N ALA A 36 -9.19 -8.22 13.37
CA ALA A 36 -9.34 -9.65 13.64
C ALA A 36 -8.41 -10.11 14.78
N PHE A 37 -7.15 -9.68 14.79
CA PHE A 37 -6.19 -9.96 15.86
C PHE A 37 -6.68 -9.43 17.21
N THR A 38 -7.19 -8.20 17.27
CA THR A 38 -7.70 -7.60 18.51
C THR A 38 -8.97 -8.26 19.03
N VAL A 39 -9.86 -8.72 18.15
CA VAL A 39 -11.16 -9.29 18.54
C VAL A 39 -11.05 -10.78 18.86
N HIS A 40 -10.24 -11.54 18.12
CA HIS A 40 -10.16 -12.99 18.24
C HIS A 40 -8.88 -13.48 18.94
N GLY A 41 -7.91 -12.59 19.17
CA GLY A 41 -6.69 -12.90 19.94
C GLY A 41 -5.74 -13.90 19.30
N THR A 42 -6.06 -14.42 18.11
CA THR A 42 -5.31 -15.47 17.43
C THR A 42 -4.51 -14.91 16.26
N THR A 43 -3.23 -15.28 16.22
CA THR A 43 -2.45 -15.28 15.00
C THR A 43 -3.07 -16.25 13.99
N HIS A 44 -2.78 -16.05 12.71
CA HIS A 44 -3.09 -16.84 11.49
C HIS A 44 -3.43 -18.33 11.69
N CYS A 45 -2.76 -18.97 12.64
CA CYS A 45 -3.00 -20.32 13.11
C CYS A 45 -3.43 -20.28 14.57
N SER A 46 -4.65 -20.75 14.85
CA SER A 46 -5.09 -21.03 16.22
C SER A 46 -4.86 -22.51 16.52
N GLU A 47 -4.45 -22.84 17.74
CA GLU A 47 -4.26 -24.23 18.18
C GLU A 47 -5.55 -25.06 18.08
N VAL A 48 -6.71 -24.39 18.09
CA VAL A 48 -8.03 -25.03 18.11
C VAL A 48 -8.62 -25.19 16.71
N SER A 49 -8.33 -24.25 15.80
CA SER A 49 -8.98 -24.16 14.48
C SER A 49 -8.03 -24.32 13.30
N GLY A 50 -6.74 -24.55 13.56
CA GLY A 50 -5.71 -24.57 12.52
C GLY A 50 -5.47 -23.20 11.89
N CYS A 51 -4.72 -23.19 10.79
CA CYS A 51 -4.48 -21.99 9.99
C CYS A 51 -5.70 -21.71 9.12
N ARG A 52 -6.23 -20.49 9.18
CA ARG A 52 -7.39 -20.07 8.37
C ARG A 52 -6.96 -19.08 7.31
N ALA A 53 -7.40 -19.32 6.09
CA ALA A 53 -7.21 -18.38 5.00
C ALA A 53 -8.01 -17.09 5.32
N PRO A 54 -7.58 -15.92 4.83
CA PRO A 54 -8.32 -14.68 5.07
C PRO A 54 -9.76 -14.73 4.56
N SER A 55 -10.03 -15.52 3.51
CA SER A 55 -11.38 -15.76 2.98
C SER A 55 -12.31 -16.48 3.95
N ASP A 56 -11.75 -17.25 4.88
CA ASP A 56 -12.51 -18.00 5.88
C ASP A 56 -12.80 -17.18 7.14
N VAL A 57 -12.09 -16.05 7.28
CA VAL A 57 -12.22 -15.13 8.42
C VAL A 57 -13.16 -13.97 8.09
N PHE A 58 -13.16 -13.51 6.84
CA PHE A 58 -13.97 -12.36 6.41
C PHE A 58 -15.06 -12.79 5.43
N GLU A 59 -16.31 -12.56 5.79
CA GLU A 59 -17.47 -12.81 4.93
C GLU A 59 -18.09 -11.49 4.41
N GLY A 60 -18.87 -11.59 3.33
CA GLY A 60 -19.65 -10.47 2.82
C GLY A 60 -18.83 -9.35 2.16
N PRO A 61 -19.21 -8.06 2.30
CA PRO A 61 -18.54 -6.94 1.61
C PRO A 61 -17.05 -6.79 1.98
N VAL A 62 -16.67 -7.25 3.16
CA VAL A 62 -15.28 -7.22 3.65
C VAL A 62 -14.42 -8.18 2.83
N LEU A 63 -14.96 -9.31 2.34
CA LEU A 63 -14.24 -10.25 1.48
C LEU A 63 -13.79 -9.61 0.17
N VAL A 64 -14.61 -8.73 -0.42
CA VAL A 64 -14.25 -8.01 -1.66
C VAL A 64 -13.08 -7.07 -1.42
N LEU A 65 -13.09 -6.35 -0.30
CA LEU A 65 -11.98 -5.50 0.13
C LEU A 65 -10.71 -6.31 0.37
N VAL A 66 -10.83 -7.46 1.04
CA VAL A 66 -9.72 -8.39 1.29
C VAL A 66 -9.15 -8.89 -0.02
N LEU A 67 -9.95 -9.39 -0.96
CA LEU A 67 -9.50 -9.86 -2.27
C LEU A 67 -8.74 -8.77 -3.05
N LEU A 68 -9.29 -7.56 -3.09
CA LEU A 68 -8.63 -6.43 -3.74
C LEU A 68 -7.30 -6.10 -3.07
N ALA A 69 -7.27 -6.22 -1.75
CA ALA A 69 -6.07 -6.02 -0.95
C ALA A 69 -5.05 -7.16 -1.10
N MET A 70 -5.46 -8.40 -1.38
CA MET A 70 -4.57 -9.50 -1.74
C MET A 70 -3.81 -9.18 -3.03
N VAL A 71 -4.52 -8.70 -4.06
CA VAL A 71 -3.90 -8.27 -5.33
C VAL A 71 -2.91 -7.13 -5.08
N VAL A 72 -3.29 -6.15 -4.25
CA VAL A 72 -2.40 -5.05 -3.84
C VAL A 72 -1.23 -5.55 -2.99
N THR A 73 -1.37 -6.62 -2.23
CA THR A 73 -0.29 -7.19 -1.43
C THR A 73 0.74 -7.90 -2.30
N MET A 74 0.30 -8.60 -3.34
CA MET A 74 1.19 -9.26 -4.31
C MET A 74 1.90 -8.26 -5.23
N LEU A 75 1.13 -7.33 -5.81
CA LEU A 75 1.64 -6.39 -6.81
C LEU A 75 2.15 -5.07 -6.22
N GLY A 76 1.76 -4.76 -4.99
CA GLY A 76 2.07 -3.48 -4.36
C GLY A 76 3.55 -3.26 -4.12
N PRO A 77 4.32 -4.20 -3.54
CA PRO A 77 5.76 -4.01 -3.37
C PRO A 77 6.50 -3.72 -4.70
N PRO A 78 6.34 -4.51 -5.79
CA PRO A 78 7.01 -4.21 -7.05
C PRO A 78 6.50 -2.91 -7.68
N VAL A 79 5.20 -2.61 -7.62
CA VAL A 79 4.65 -1.34 -8.12
C VAL A 79 5.17 -0.15 -7.31
N GLY A 80 5.27 -0.28 -5.98
CA GLY A 80 5.83 0.70 -5.07
C GLY A 80 7.28 1.03 -5.41
N VAL A 81 8.11 -0.01 -5.64
CA VAL A 81 9.50 0.16 -6.09
C VAL A 81 9.56 0.86 -7.45
N LEU A 82 8.75 0.44 -8.42
CA LEU A 82 8.72 1.08 -9.75
C LEU A 82 8.30 2.55 -9.69
N THR A 83 7.25 2.88 -8.92
CA THR A 83 6.81 4.27 -8.76
C THR A 83 7.84 5.13 -8.03
N LEU A 84 8.56 4.57 -7.05
CA LEU A 84 9.70 5.24 -6.41
C LEU A 84 10.82 5.51 -7.41
N LEU A 85 11.23 4.51 -8.19
CA LEU A 85 12.26 4.66 -9.22
C LEU A 85 11.87 5.73 -10.24
N MET A 86 10.62 5.75 -10.71
CA MET A 86 10.13 6.80 -11.61
C MET A 86 10.13 8.18 -10.94
N SER A 87 9.79 8.25 -9.65
CA SER A 87 9.81 9.49 -8.87
C SER A 87 11.22 10.05 -8.67
N PHE A 88 12.24 9.20 -8.58
CA PHE A 88 13.64 9.61 -8.48
C PHE A 88 14.27 9.91 -9.84
N THR A 89 14.01 9.12 -10.88
CA THR A 89 14.70 9.24 -12.17
C THR A 89 14.02 10.23 -13.13
N ALA A 90 12.74 10.05 -13.41
CA ALA A 90 12.02 10.84 -14.42
C ALA A 90 11.67 12.25 -13.92
N LEU A 91 11.54 12.43 -12.60
CA LEU A 91 11.09 13.68 -12.02
C LEU A 91 12.21 14.53 -11.40
N ALA A 92 13.41 14.00 -11.16
CA ALA A 92 14.52 14.74 -10.52
C ALA A 92 14.83 16.07 -11.23
N GLY A 93 14.95 16.07 -12.55
CA GLY A 93 15.21 17.29 -13.33
C GLY A 93 14.07 18.30 -13.30
N ARG A 94 12.82 17.84 -13.10
CA ARG A 94 11.62 18.70 -13.11
C ARG A 94 11.24 19.24 -11.73
N ARG A 95 11.83 18.72 -10.64
CA ARG A 95 11.55 19.13 -9.25
C ARG A 95 11.77 20.61 -8.98
N ARG A 96 12.73 21.24 -9.66
CA ARG A 96 13.05 22.68 -9.48
C ARG A 96 11.94 23.59 -10.01
N HIS A 97 11.11 23.10 -10.93
CA HIS A 97 10.02 23.86 -11.55
C HIS A 97 8.64 23.53 -10.93
N MET A 98 8.57 22.60 -9.99
CA MET A 98 7.32 22.23 -9.33
C MET A 98 6.92 23.26 -8.27
N SER A 99 5.63 23.52 -8.13
CA SER A 99 5.12 24.28 -7.00
C SER A 99 5.50 23.65 -5.64
N PRO A 100 5.64 24.47 -4.57
CA PRO A 100 5.97 23.98 -3.24
C PRO A 100 4.94 22.98 -2.68
N ALA A 101 3.66 23.12 -3.06
CA ALA A 101 2.60 22.21 -2.64
C ALA A 101 2.76 20.83 -3.29
N LEU A 102 2.89 20.77 -4.62
CA LEU A 102 3.06 19.51 -5.35
C LEU A 102 4.34 18.79 -4.92
N ARG A 103 5.42 19.55 -4.69
CA ARG A 103 6.69 19.00 -4.21
C ARG A 103 6.55 18.33 -2.83
N ARG A 104 5.82 18.95 -1.89
CA ARG A 104 5.55 18.35 -0.56
C ARG A 104 4.75 17.06 -0.70
N TRP A 105 3.70 17.05 -1.50
CA TRP A 105 2.90 15.84 -1.75
C TRP A 105 3.72 14.73 -2.42
N ALA A 106 4.55 15.06 -3.41
CA ALA A 106 5.43 14.09 -4.05
C ALA A 106 6.43 13.46 -3.07
N TYR A 107 7.05 14.26 -2.20
CA TYR A 107 7.93 13.71 -1.17
C TYR A 107 7.17 12.90 -0.13
N GLY A 108 6.01 13.37 0.33
CA GLY A 108 5.18 12.64 1.29
C GLY A 108 4.76 11.28 0.74
N ALA A 109 4.26 11.23 -0.50
CA ALA A 109 3.87 10.00 -1.17
C ALA A 109 5.06 9.06 -1.39
N ALA A 110 6.22 9.58 -1.77
CA ALA A 110 7.44 8.78 -1.92
C ALA A 110 7.91 8.20 -0.58
N TRP A 111 7.95 9.00 0.49
CA TRP A 111 8.33 8.51 1.82
C TRP A 111 7.33 7.47 2.35
N ALA A 112 6.03 7.69 2.16
CA ALA A 112 5.01 6.73 2.54
C ALA A 112 5.14 5.42 1.73
N THR A 113 5.45 5.51 0.44
CA THR A 113 5.68 4.33 -0.41
C THR A 113 6.94 3.58 0.02
N LEU A 114 8.00 4.30 0.37
CA LEU A 114 9.22 3.69 0.91
C LEU A 114 8.94 2.98 2.23
N ALA A 115 8.21 3.61 3.15
CA ALA A 115 7.80 3.01 4.41
C ALA A 115 6.96 1.75 4.19
N PHE A 116 6.02 1.78 3.24
CA PHE A 116 5.24 0.61 2.82
C PHE A 116 6.15 -0.52 2.30
N VAL A 117 7.06 -0.23 1.38
CA VAL A 117 8.00 -1.25 0.86
C VAL A 117 8.86 -1.82 1.98
N VAL A 118 9.44 -0.97 2.84
CA VAL A 118 10.24 -1.42 3.99
C VAL A 118 9.40 -2.30 4.92
N PHE A 119 8.17 -1.89 5.24
CA PHE A 119 7.26 -2.67 6.07
C PHE A 119 7.02 -4.06 5.49
N THR A 120 6.78 -4.18 4.18
CA THR A 120 6.59 -5.48 3.51
C THR A 120 7.82 -6.39 3.57
N LEU A 121 9.02 -5.81 3.75
CA LEU A 121 10.25 -6.56 3.93
C LEU A 121 10.53 -6.95 5.39
N LEU A 122 9.96 -6.23 6.36
CA LEU A 122 10.12 -6.50 7.79
C LEU A 122 9.31 -7.73 8.22
N PRO A 123 9.70 -8.41 9.33
CA PRO A 123 8.99 -9.57 9.85
C PRO A 123 7.46 -9.42 9.97
N PRO A 124 6.89 -8.32 10.52
CA PRO A 124 5.44 -8.16 10.59
C PRO A 124 4.77 -8.07 9.21
N GLY A 125 5.38 -7.39 8.24
CA GLY A 125 4.83 -7.31 6.89
C GLY A 125 4.94 -8.63 6.15
N ARG A 126 6.02 -9.39 6.35
CA ARG A 126 6.17 -10.75 5.81
C ARG A 126 5.16 -11.73 6.39
N LEU A 127 4.87 -11.66 7.69
CA LEU A 127 3.82 -12.47 8.31
C LEU A 127 2.45 -12.16 7.69
N LEU A 128 2.15 -10.88 7.48
CA LEU A 128 0.92 -10.45 6.83
C LEU A 128 0.83 -10.91 5.37
N LEU A 129 1.95 -10.84 4.63
CA LEU A 129 2.10 -11.32 3.27
C LEU A 129 1.91 -12.83 3.17
N ASN A 130 2.58 -13.59 4.03
CA ASN A 130 2.47 -15.05 4.06
C ASN A 130 1.05 -15.47 4.40
N TRP A 131 0.42 -14.84 5.39
CA TRP A 131 -0.98 -15.12 5.73
C TRP A 131 -1.96 -14.81 4.59
N VAL A 132 -1.63 -13.88 3.71
CA VAL A 132 -2.43 -13.57 2.52
C VAL A 132 -2.18 -14.57 1.37
N LEU A 133 -0.97 -15.14 1.31
CA LEU A 133 -0.54 -16.04 0.25
C LEU A 133 -0.82 -17.53 0.55
N ASP A 134 -0.83 -17.90 1.83
CA ASP A 134 -1.22 -19.21 2.34
C ASP A 134 -2.75 -19.36 2.35
#